data_AF-A0A2I0HI68-F1
#
_entry.id   AF-A0A2I0HI68-F1
#
_cell.length_a   1.000
_cell.length_b   1.000
_cell.length_c   1.000
_cell.angle_alpha   90.00
_cell.angle_beta   90.00
_cell.angle_gamma   90.00
#
_symmetry.space_group_name_H-M   'P 1'
#
loop_
_entity.id
_entity.type
_entity.pdbx_description
1 polymer ?
#
loop_
_entity_poly.entity_id
_entity_poly.type
_entity_poly.pdbx_seq_one_letter_code
_entity_poly.pdbx_strand_id
1 'polypeptide(L)'
;MIALIHHAVDSSITFLDTSNVYGPHTNEILLRKGIRDRVQLATKFGAYFEGGKMHICGDPTYVRAACEGSLKLLDVECIDLYYQHKIDTLVPIEVTLEWSLWSRDVEEEIILTCR
;
A
#
# COMPACT_ATOMS: atom_id res chain seq x y z
N MET A 1 -7.82 0.84 19.25
CA MET A 1 -6.86 0.50 18.17
C MET A 1 -5.64 1.42 18.18
N ILE A 2 -5.80 2.75 18.15
CA ILE A 2 -4.68 3.71 18.19
C ILE A 2 -3.68 3.43 19.33
N ALA A 3 -4.16 3.24 20.57
CA ALA A 3 -3.27 2.92 21.70
C ALA A 3 -2.42 1.65 21.51
N LEU A 4 -2.95 0.64 20.80
CA LEU A 4 -2.20 -0.58 20.48
C LEU A 4 -1.10 -0.31 19.44
N ILE A 5 -1.40 0.51 18.43
CA ILE A 5 -0.43 0.92 17.41
C ILE A 5 0.72 1.68 18.07
N HIS A 6 0.42 2.67 18.92
CA HIS A 6 1.46 3.40 19.67
C HIS A 6 2.28 2.45 20.56
N HIS A 7 1.62 1.54 21.29
CA HIS A 7 2.34 0.57 22.11
C HIS A 7 3.29 -0.32 21.30
N ALA A 8 2.89 -0.76 20.10
CA ALA A 8 3.76 -1.53 19.22
C ALA A 8 5.00 -0.72 18.79
N VAL A 9 4.80 0.53 18.35
CA VAL A 9 5.89 1.43 17.94
C VAL A 9 6.80 1.79 19.12
N ASP A 10 6.24 1.97 20.31
CA ASP A 10 7.00 2.19 21.55
C ASP A 10 7.73 0.92 22.03
N SER A 11 7.30 -0.26 21.55
CA SER A 11 7.96 -1.55 21.76
C SER A 11 8.92 -1.93 20.63
N SER A 12 9.40 -0.94 19.88
CA SER A 12 10.38 -1.10 18.79
C SER A 12 9.88 -1.81 17.53
N ILE A 13 8.57 -1.97 17.34
CA ILE A 13 8.02 -2.38 16.03
C ILE A 13 8.18 -1.23 15.05
N THR A 14 8.95 -1.46 14.00
CA THR A 14 9.22 -0.43 12.97
C THR A 14 8.47 -0.66 11.67
N PHE A 15 7.82 -1.82 11.46
CA PHE A 15 7.13 -2.10 10.21
C PHE A 15 5.63 -2.21 10.43
N LEU A 16 4.85 -1.33 9.79
CA LEU A 16 3.39 -1.31 9.88
C LEU A 16 2.78 -1.60 8.52
N ASP A 17 1.92 -2.61 8.47
CA ASP A 17 1.29 -3.11 7.25
C ASP A 17 -0.23 -2.92 7.30
N THR A 18 -0.79 -2.24 6.30
CA THR A 18 -2.23 -1.93 6.17
C THR A 18 -2.74 -2.21 4.77
N SER A 19 -3.96 -1.83 4.44
CA SER A 19 -4.55 -1.95 3.10
C SER A 19 -5.73 -1.01 2.94
N ASN A 20 -5.92 -0.50 1.71
CA ASN A 20 -7.08 0.28 1.32
C ASN A 20 -8.43 -0.39 1.66
N VAL A 21 -8.48 -1.72 1.71
CA VAL A 21 -9.70 -2.51 1.98
C VAL A 21 -9.92 -2.91 3.44
N TYR A 22 -8.99 -2.65 4.35
CA TYR A 22 -9.19 -2.98 5.77
C TYR A 22 -10.18 -2.01 6.43
N GLY A 23 -11.30 -2.57 6.93
CA GLY A 23 -12.39 -1.79 7.54
C GLY A 23 -13.01 -0.76 6.59
N PRO A 24 -13.00 -1.02 5.27
CA PRO A 24 -12.86 -0.08 4.15
C PRO A 24 -12.48 1.38 4.47
N HIS A 25 -11.30 1.81 4.04
CA HIS A 25 -10.77 3.18 4.22
C HIS A 25 -10.66 3.67 5.67
N THR A 26 -10.90 2.84 6.69
CA THR A 26 -10.80 3.26 8.10
C THR A 26 -9.48 2.88 8.73
N ASN A 27 -8.84 1.78 8.29
CA ASN A 27 -7.59 1.32 8.91
C ASN A 27 -6.41 2.26 8.62
N GLU A 28 -6.27 2.73 7.38
CA GLU A 28 -5.23 3.71 6.99
C GLU A 28 -5.37 5.02 7.80
N ILE A 29 -6.59 5.42 8.16
CA ILE A 29 -6.83 6.60 9.00
C ILE A 29 -6.20 6.47 10.38
N LEU A 30 -6.16 5.25 10.92
CA LEU A 30 -5.60 4.99 12.25
C LEU A 30 -4.08 5.16 12.31
N LEU A 31 -3.42 5.12 11.15
CA LEU A 31 -1.98 5.32 11.01
C LEU A 31 -1.61 6.76 10.70
N ARG A 32 -2.61 7.66 10.57
CA ARG A 32 -2.37 9.09 10.42
C ARG A 32 -1.73 9.65 11.70
N LYS A 33 -0.64 10.40 11.51
CA LYS A 33 0.06 11.24 12.50
C LYS A 33 0.92 10.52 13.54
N GLY A 34 2.10 11.08 13.79
CA GLY A 34 2.92 10.83 14.98
C GLY A 34 3.77 9.55 14.96
N ILE A 35 3.61 8.70 13.95
CA ILE A 35 4.40 7.46 13.81
C ILE A 35 5.21 7.37 12.52
N ARG A 36 4.94 8.21 11.50
CA ARG A 36 5.55 8.10 10.17
C ARG A 36 7.08 8.11 10.20
N ASP A 37 7.67 8.98 11.01
CA ASP A 37 9.14 9.09 11.13
C ASP A 37 9.78 7.95 11.94
N ARG A 38 8.95 7.10 12.57
CA ARG A 38 9.39 6.00 13.43
C ARG A 38 9.18 4.62 12.79
N VAL A 39 8.53 4.56 11.62
CA VAL A 39 8.12 3.31 10.99
C VAL A 39 8.32 3.32 9.48
N GLN A 40 8.58 2.13 8.93
CA GLN A 40 8.34 1.76 7.55
C GLN A 40 6.85 1.42 7.39
N LEU A 41 6.17 2.13 6.49
CA LEU A 41 4.75 2.04 6.22
C LEU A 41 4.50 1.28 4.92
N ALA A 42 3.80 0.15 5.04
CA ALA A 42 3.34 -0.65 3.91
C ALA A 42 1.82 -0.55 3.75
N THR A 43 1.35 -0.39 2.51
CA THR A 43 -0.07 -0.54 2.18
C THR A 43 -0.24 -1.32 0.87
N LYS A 44 -1.46 -1.81 0.66
CA LYS A 44 -1.78 -2.71 -0.44
C LYS A 44 -2.87 -2.17 -1.33
N PHE A 45 -2.84 -2.59 -2.58
CA PHE A 45 -3.88 -2.35 -3.58
C PHE A 45 -4.40 -3.65 -4.21
N GLY A 46 -5.28 -3.53 -5.21
CA GLY A 46 -5.70 -4.68 -6.00
C GLY A 46 -7.06 -5.26 -5.62
N ALA A 47 -7.71 -4.69 -4.60
CA ALA A 47 -9.08 -5.04 -4.23
C ALA A 47 -9.90 -3.80 -3.86
N TYR A 48 -11.19 -3.80 -4.19
CA TYR A 48 -12.17 -2.81 -3.76
C TYR A 48 -13.51 -3.46 -3.42
N PHE A 49 -14.39 -2.72 -2.74
CA PHE A 49 -15.75 -3.17 -2.42
C PHE A 49 -16.78 -2.42 -3.26
N GLU A 50 -17.68 -3.17 -3.91
CA GLU A 50 -18.85 -2.64 -4.59
C GLU A 50 -20.05 -3.52 -4.24
N GLY A 51 -21.16 -2.91 -3.80
CA GLY A 51 -22.37 -3.65 -3.40
C GLY A 51 -22.16 -4.70 -2.30
N GLY A 52 -21.19 -4.47 -1.40
CA GLY A 52 -20.83 -5.41 -0.34
C GLY A 52 -20.03 -6.64 -0.80
N LYS A 53 -19.66 -6.71 -2.09
CA LYS A 53 -18.78 -7.74 -2.64
C LYS A 53 -17.38 -7.18 -2.86
N MET A 54 -16.38 -8.01 -2.63
CA MET A 54 -15.00 -7.67 -2.95
C MET A 54 -14.72 -8.01 -4.41
N HIS A 55 -14.15 -7.06 -5.13
CA HIS A 55 -13.69 -7.19 -6.50
C HIS A 55 -12.16 -7.11 -6.52
N ILE A 56 -11.53 -7.86 -7.42
CA ILE A 56 -10.09 -7.82 -7.66
C ILE A 56 -9.87 -6.98 -8.92
N CYS A 57 -8.86 -6.11 -8.91
CA CYS A 57 -8.57 -5.22 -10.03
C CYS A 57 -7.08 -4.92 -10.11
N GLY A 58 -6.46 -5.42 -11.17
CA GLY A 58 -5.09 -5.11 -11.57
C GLY A 58 -5.02 -4.02 -12.64
N ASP A 59 -6.17 -3.44 -13.04
CA ASP A 59 -6.19 -2.37 -14.02
C ASP A 59 -5.29 -1.21 -13.55
N PRO A 60 -4.36 -0.73 -14.36
CA PRO A 60 -3.37 0.18 -13.83
C PRO A 60 -3.91 1.60 -13.54
N THR A 61 -5.02 2.00 -14.17
CA THR A 61 -5.74 3.23 -13.81
C THR A 61 -6.29 3.12 -12.40
N TYR A 62 -6.82 1.94 -12.04
CA TYR A 62 -7.25 1.65 -10.69
C TYR A 62 -6.08 1.63 -9.70
N VAL A 63 -4.94 1.00 -10.04
CA VAL A 63 -3.75 0.95 -9.17
C VAL A 63 -3.29 2.36 -8.78
N ARG A 64 -3.27 3.29 -9.75
CA ARG A 64 -2.96 4.71 -9.52
C ARG A 64 -3.98 5.37 -8.59
N ALA A 65 -5.27 5.25 -8.88
CA ALA A 65 -6.33 5.85 -8.08
C ALA A 65 -6.31 5.33 -6.63
N ALA A 66 -6.03 4.03 -6.44
CA ALA A 66 -5.86 3.42 -5.14
C ALA A 66 -4.66 4.00 -4.39
N CYS A 67 -3.53 4.22 -5.08
CA CYS A 67 -2.32 4.80 -4.47
C CYS A 67 -2.57 6.23 -3.99
N GLU A 68 -3.13 7.08 -4.86
CA GLU A 68 -3.49 8.46 -4.53
C GLU A 68 -4.50 8.52 -3.38
N GLY A 69 -5.46 7.59 -3.36
CA GLY A 69 -6.39 7.39 -2.26
C GLY A 69 -5.69 7.05 -0.94
N SER A 70 -4.79 6.07 -0.96
CA SER A 70 -4.01 5.66 0.22
C SER A 70 -3.10 6.77 0.74
N LEU A 71 -2.36 7.49 -0.12
CA LEU A 71 -1.53 8.63 0.27
C LEU A 71 -2.35 9.70 1.00
N LYS A 72 -3.50 10.07 0.42
CA LYS A 72 -4.45 11.01 1.02
C LYS A 72 -5.03 10.46 2.33
N LEU A 73 -5.32 9.17 2.39
CA LEU A 73 -5.88 8.53 3.58
C LEU A 73 -4.86 8.28 4.67
N LEU A 74 -3.57 8.23 4.37
CA LEU A 74 -2.49 8.08 5.34
C LEU A 74 -1.94 9.43 5.78
N ASP A 75 -2.23 10.50 5.03
CA ASP A 75 -1.71 11.86 5.24
C ASP A 75 -0.17 11.88 5.15
N VAL A 76 0.37 11.23 4.10
CA VAL A 76 1.80 11.10 3.83
C VAL A 76 2.12 11.36 2.36
N GLU A 77 3.35 11.78 2.09
CA GLU A 77 3.84 12.00 0.72
C GLU A 77 4.42 10.73 0.09
N CYS A 78 4.80 9.74 0.91
CA CYS A 78 5.47 8.52 0.46
C CYS A 78 5.07 7.30 1.31
N ILE A 79 4.85 6.18 0.63
CA ILE A 79 4.63 4.84 1.18
C ILE A 79 5.92 4.03 0.96
N ASP A 80 6.47 3.42 2.00
CA ASP A 80 7.75 2.72 1.92
C ASP A 80 7.65 1.38 1.17
N LEU A 81 6.51 0.70 1.29
CA LEU A 81 6.20 -0.50 0.50
C LEU A 81 4.75 -0.48 0.01
N TYR A 82 4.57 -0.36 -1.30
CA TYR A 82 3.25 -0.43 -1.93
C TYR A 82 3.16 -1.69 -2.80
N TYR A 83 2.23 -2.59 -2.48
CA TYR A 83 2.19 -3.91 -3.11
C TYR A 83 0.78 -4.45 -3.40
N GLN A 84 0.70 -5.40 -4.33
CA GLN A 84 -0.57 -5.99 -4.71
C GLN A 84 -1.07 -6.98 -3.65
N HIS A 85 -2.29 -6.78 -3.17
CA HIS A 85 -2.97 -7.62 -2.17
C HIS A 85 -3.48 -8.94 -2.77
N LYS A 86 -4.01 -8.87 -3.99
CA LYS A 86 -4.63 -9.97 -4.75
C LYS A 86 -4.29 -9.81 -6.22
N ILE A 87 -3.83 -10.89 -6.85
CA ILE A 87 -3.53 -10.92 -8.28
C ILE A 87 -4.84 -10.93 -9.07
N ASP A 88 -4.97 -9.98 -10.00
CA ASP A 88 -6.01 -10.00 -11.01
C ASP A 88 -5.58 -10.93 -12.15
N THR A 89 -6.30 -12.03 -12.35
CA THR A 89 -5.97 -13.01 -13.39
C THR A 89 -6.40 -12.58 -14.79
N LEU A 90 -7.12 -11.46 -14.93
CA LEU A 90 -7.57 -10.92 -16.21
C LEU A 90 -6.60 -9.90 -16.80
N VAL A 91 -5.69 -9.37 -15.99
CA VAL A 91 -4.67 -8.40 -16.39
C VAL A 91 -3.30 -9.08 -16.26
N PRO A 92 -2.47 -9.14 -17.32
CA PRO A 92 -1.09 -9.61 -17.19
C PRO A 92 -0.36 -8.86 -16.08
N ILE A 93 0.46 -9.56 -15.29
CA ILE A 93 1.10 -8.96 -14.11
C ILE A 93 2.00 -7.80 -14.52
N GLU A 94 2.65 -7.90 -15.67
CA GLU A 94 3.50 -6.86 -16.27
C GLU A 94 2.70 -5.59 -16.58
N VAL A 95 1.44 -5.73 -16.98
CA VAL A 95 0.54 -4.60 -17.24
C VAL A 95 0.11 -3.96 -15.93
N THR A 96 -0.24 -4.76 -14.92
CA THR A 96 -0.55 -4.26 -13.57
C THR A 96 0.61 -3.43 -13.01
N LEU A 97 1.84 -3.86 -13.30
CA LEU A 97 3.07 -3.20 -12.91
C LEU A 97 3.53 -2.11 -13.89
N GLU A 98 2.92 -1.93 -15.06
CA GLU A 98 3.42 -1.02 -16.11
C GLU A 98 3.50 0.45 -15.64
N TRP A 99 2.69 0.82 -14.64
CA TRP A 99 2.72 2.16 -14.03
C TRP A 99 3.81 2.34 -12.99
N SER A 100 4.56 1.28 -12.72
CA SER A 100 5.78 1.32 -11.97
C SER A 100 6.91 1.93 -12.82
N LEU A 101 6.64 3.05 -13.51
CA LEU A 101 7.68 3.94 -14.01
C LEU A 101 8.54 4.48 -12.86
N TRP A 102 8.03 4.47 -11.61
CA TRP A 102 8.84 4.58 -10.38
C TRP A 102 9.72 3.34 -10.15
N SER A 103 9.29 2.16 -10.57
CA SER A 103 10.16 0.99 -10.60
C SER A 103 11.16 0.99 -11.74
N ARG A 104 11.10 1.84 -12.77
CA ARG A 104 12.26 1.93 -13.67
C ARG A 104 13.50 2.47 -12.95
N ASP A 105 13.29 3.42 -12.03
CA ASP A 105 14.36 3.94 -11.17
C ASP A 105 14.73 2.94 -10.05
N VAL A 106 13.75 2.23 -9.47
CA VAL A 106 13.98 1.21 -8.42
C VAL A 106 14.48 -0.14 -8.98
N GLU A 107 14.20 -0.49 -10.24
CA GLU A 107 14.71 -1.69 -10.92
C GLU A 107 16.23 -1.60 -11.07
N GLU A 108 16.80 -0.42 -11.30
CA GLU A 108 18.26 -0.26 -11.30
C GLU A 108 18.88 -0.54 -9.92
N GLU A 109 18.19 -0.19 -8.82
CA GLU A 109 18.64 -0.52 -7.45
C GLU A 109 18.37 -1.99 -7.07
N ILE A 110 17.21 -2.57 -7.45
CA ILE A 110 16.82 -3.94 -7.12
C ILE A 110 17.63 -4.97 -7.92
N ILE A 111 17.86 -4.76 -9.23
CA ILE A 111 18.58 -5.72 -10.08
C ILE A 111 20.03 -5.90 -9.60
N LEU A 112 20.65 -4.86 -9.03
CA LEU A 112 21.99 -4.95 -8.43
C LEU A 112 22.03 -5.86 -7.19
N THR A 113 20.94 -5.95 -6.42
CA THR A 113 20.89 -6.79 -5.20
C THR A 113 20.58 -8.27 -5.47
N CYS A 114 20.20 -8.62 -6.71
CA CYS A 114 19.89 -9.99 -7.12
C CYS A 114 20.99 -10.63 -7.99
N ARG A 115 22.20 -10.07 -8.00
CA ARG A 115 23.42 -10.69 -8.53
C ARG A 115 24.39 -11.08 -7.42
#